data_AF-A0A3N2C5N9-F1
#
_entry.id   AF-A0A3N2C5N9-F1
#
_cell.length_a   1.000
_cell.length_b   1.000
_cell.length_c   1.000
_cell.angle_alpha   90.00
_cell.angle_beta   90.00
_cell.angle_gamma   90.00
#
_symmetry.space_group_name_H-M   'P 1'
#
loop_
_entity.id
_entity.type
_entity.pdbx_description
1 polymer ?
#
loop_
_entity_poly.entity_id
_entity_poly.type
_entity_poly.pdbx_seq_one_letter_code
_entity_poly.pdbx_strand_id
1 'polypeptide(L)'
;MTARPTSFTERMVGPVTAVDWAVPVTLPARGPRCGDGVRAQAESYLADAVGTGAPTRTLDLDALELVVDPAPDRYDGYRAEIVGGRATGLGAGLDGPIVAGFADLLLRARTGRRFSYRMLVDGGAGNEARWRIVEGIKSVAGGARRAWPETTTLYTRVLRPVSLAGTDELGSDFGRTLSEGVAGEIPAAFVEFVGVLRIRPADLFAQGCSMRGGVLPFLAGFGARIVDRGIVR
;
A
#
# COMPACT_ATOMS: atom_id res chain seq x y z
N MET A 1 -17.88 -13.98 -22.92
CA MET A 1 -16.68 -14.49 -22.20
C MET A 1 -16.33 -13.48 -21.12
N THR A 2 -16.28 -13.89 -19.86
CA THR A 2 -15.81 -13.04 -18.77
C THR A 2 -14.29 -12.89 -18.88
N ALA A 3 -13.79 -11.65 -18.82
CA ALA A 3 -12.35 -11.41 -18.86
C ALA A 3 -11.70 -12.03 -17.61
N ARG A 4 -10.55 -12.71 -17.79
CA ARG A 4 -9.82 -13.33 -16.67
C ARG A 4 -9.10 -12.25 -15.86
N PRO A 5 -9.08 -12.34 -14.52
CA PRO A 5 -8.28 -11.45 -13.69
C PRO A 5 -6.79 -11.58 -14.02
N THR A 6 -6.03 -10.56 -13.68
CA THR A 6 -4.56 -10.58 -13.80
C THR A 6 -3.97 -10.77 -12.41
N SER A 7 -3.01 -11.66 -12.23
CA SER A 7 -2.25 -11.73 -10.98
C SER A 7 -0.76 -11.53 -11.20
N PHE A 8 -0.08 -11.01 -10.19
CA PHE A 8 1.38 -10.87 -10.19
C PHE A 8 1.90 -10.72 -8.76
N THR A 9 3.22 -10.90 -8.61
CA THR A 9 3.93 -10.68 -7.35
C THR A 9 4.74 -9.39 -7.39
N GLU A 10 4.73 -8.61 -6.32
CA GLU A 10 5.51 -7.38 -6.19
C GLU A 10 6.41 -7.44 -4.94
N ARG A 11 7.56 -6.75 -5.00
CA ARG A 11 8.42 -6.52 -3.83
C ARG A 11 8.79 -5.05 -3.73
N MET A 12 8.74 -4.51 -2.52
CA MET A 12 9.09 -3.12 -2.22
C MET A 12 9.94 -3.04 -0.96
N VAL A 13 11.11 -2.38 -1.06
CA VAL A 13 12.08 -2.32 0.04
C VAL A 13 12.54 -0.88 0.25
N GLY A 14 12.69 -0.44 1.49
CA GLY A 14 13.29 0.86 1.77
C GLY A 14 13.31 1.25 3.24
N PRO A 15 13.93 2.39 3.55
CA PRO A 15 14.03 2.87 4.92
C PRO A 15 12.66 3.32 5.44
N VAL A 16 12.41 3.00 6.70
CA VAL A 16 11.35 3.56 7.53
C VAL A 16 11.92 4.03 8.86
N THR A 17 11.44 5.16 9.32
CA THR A 17 11.91 5.82 10.54
C THR A 17 10.81 5.78 11.58
N ALA A 18 11.19 5.48 12.83
CA ALA A 18 10.29 5.49 13.96
C ALA A 18 9.73 6.89 14.20
N VAL A 19 8.47 6.94 14.61
CA VAL A 19 7.80 8.18 14.98
C VAL A 19 7.70 8.27 16.50
N ASP A 20 8.28 9.32 17.08
CA ASP A 20 8.41 9.48 18.53
C ASP A 20 7.09 9.79 19.26
N TRP A 21 6.03 10.13 18.53
CA TRP A 21 4.71 10.45 19.10
C TRP A 21 3.59 9.73 18.37
N ALA A 22 2.66 9.16 19.13
CA ALA A 22 1.55 8.40 18.60
C ALA A 22 0.54 9.32 17.91
N VAL A 23 0.76 9.64 16.62
CA VAL A 23 -0.15 10.45 15.80
C VAL A 23 -1.43 9.64 15.57
N PRO A 24 -2.59 10.03 16.14
CA PRO A 24 -3.83 9.37 15.78
C PRO A 24 -4.17 9.73 14.33
N VAL A 25 -4.41 8.71 13.52
CA VAL A 25 -4.88 8.86 12.14
C VAL A 25 -6.17 8.12 11.95
N THR A 26 -7.09 8.74 11.24
CA THR A 26 -8.30 8.08 10.77
C THR A 26 -8.03 7.49 9.40
N LEU A 27 -8.36 6.21 9.20
CA LEU A 27 -8.17 5.56 7.90
C LEU A 27 -9.45 5.72 7.07
N PRO A 28 -9.40 6.45 5.95
CA PRO A 28 -10.55 6.59 5.08
C PRO A 28 -10.88 5.24 4.44
N ALA A 29 -12.13 5.10 4.00
CA ALA A 29 -12.55 3.98 3.16
C ALA A 29 -11.73 3.89 1.86
N ARG A 30 -11.73 2.71 1.25
CA ARG A 30 -11.10 2.44 -0.04
C ARG A 30 -11.65 3.39 -1.13
N GLY A 31 -10.78 3.89 -2.01
CA GLY A 31 -11.14 4.83 -3.08
C GLY A 31 -10.24 6.06 -3.15
N PRO A 32 -10.71 7.17 -3.77
CA PRO A 32 -9.84 8.30 -4.16
C PRO A 32 -9.11 9.01 -3.01
N ARG A 33 -9.68 8.98 -1.80
CA ARG A 33 -9.09 9.59 -0.58
C ARG A 33 -8.17 8.62 0.17
N CYS A 34 -8.12 7.35 -0.22
CA CYS A 34 -7.30 6.36 0.45
C CYS A 34 -5.82 6.74 0.39
N GLY A 35 -5.18 6.78 1.57
CA GLY A 35 -3.80 7.21 1.77
C GLY A 35 -3.54 8.71 1.60
N ASP A 36 -4.58 9.56 1.60
CA ASP A 36 -4.37 11.01 1.70
C ASP A 36 -3.48 11.35 2.92
N GLY A 37 -2.54 12.27 2.71
CA GLY A 37 -1.57 12.67 3.72
C GLY A 37 -0.35 11.75 3.88
N VAL A 38 -0.39 10.49 3.44
CA VAL A 38 0.75 9.55 3.60
C VAL A 38 2.04 10.10 3.00
N ARG A 39 1.97 10.63 1.78
CA ARG A 39 3.13 11.24 1.10
C ARG A 39 3.67 12.44 1.87
N ALA A 40 2.80 13.41 2.19
CA ALA A 40 3.21 14.62 2.90
C ALA A 40 3.81 14.29 4.27
N GLN A 41 3.23 13.32 4.98
CA GLN A 41 3.75 12.83 6.25
C GLN A 41 5.13 12.21 6.09
N ALA A 42 5.31 11.27 5.15
CA ALA A 42 6.61 10.65 4.89
C ALA A 42 7.68 11.68 4.48
N GLU A 43 7.33 12.65 3.62
CA GLU A 43 8.26 13.72 3.21
C GLU A 43 8.63 14.64 4.39
N SER A 44 7.67 15.04 5.22
CA SER A 44 7.92 15.86 6.42
C SER A 44 8.85 15.15 7.39
N TYR A 45 8.56 13.88 7.73
CA TYR A 45 9.37 13.14 8.69
C TYR A 45 10.77 12.83 8.17
N LEU A 46 10.92 12.56 6.87
CA LEU A 46 12.25 12.35 6.31
C LEU A 46 13.09 13.63 6.34
N ALA A 47 12.47 14.80 6.24
CA ALA A 47 13.17 16.07 6.42
C ALA A 47 13.62 16.28 7.88
N ASP A 48 12.74 15.95 8.85
CA ASP A 48 13.01 16.14 10.27
C ASP A 48 13.98 15.09 10.84
N ALA A 49 13.90 13.84 10.39
CA ALA A 49 14.69 12.71 10.88
C ALA A 49 16.21 12.91 10.70
N VAL A 50 16.61 13.66 9.67
CA VAL A 50 18.03 14.03 9.43
C VAL A 50 18.60 14.83 10.61
N GLY A 51 17.76 15.58 11.33
CA GLY A 51 18.15 16.37 12.50
C GLY A 51 17.96 15.68 13.84
N THR A 52 17.03 14.73 13.96
CA THR A 52 16.65 14.12 15.26
C THR A 52 17.39 12.84 15.62
N GLY A 53 18.02 12.18 14.64
CA GLY A 53 18.66 10.87 14.87
C GLY A 53 17.67 9.74 15.14
N ALA A 54 16.41 9.91 14.74
CA ALA A 54 15.35 8.92 14.97
C ALA A 54 15.72 7.54 14.41
N PRO A 55 15.44 6.44 15.14
CA PRO A 55 15.81 5.09 14.72
C PRO A 55 15.23 4.75 13.34
N THR A 56 16.11 4.43 12.40
CA THR A 56 15.75 4.04 11.03
C THR A 56 16.06 2.56 10.81
N ARG A 57 15.15 1.85 10.14
CA ARG A 57 15.26 0.44 9.79
C ARG A 57 14.84 0.22 8.34
N THR A 58 15.13 -0.94 7.78
CA THR A 58 14.68 -1.30 6.42
C THR A 58 13.41 -2.12 6.52
N LEU A 59 12.31 -1.63 5.95
CA LEU A 59 11.08 -2.40 5.73
C LEU A 59 11.17 -3.09 4.37
N ASP A 60 10.85 -4.37 4.34
CA ASP A 60 10.76 -5.20 3.14
C ASP A 60 9.37 -5.82 3.05
N LEU A 61 8.62 -5.40 2.03
CA LEU A 61 7.36 -5.98 1.65
C LEU A 61 7.63 -6.96 0.52
N ASP A 62 7.72 -8.24 0.86
CA ASP A 62 8.17 -9.30 -0.03
C ASP A 62 6.99 -10.17 -0.52
N ALA A 63 7.15 -10.68 -1.74
CA ALA A 63 6.20 -11.59 -2.38
C ALA A 63 4.72 -11.14 -2.28
N LEU A 64 4.45 -9.84 -2.41
CA LEU A 64 3.10 -9.29 -2.38
C LEU A 64 2.31 -9.85 -3.54
N GLU A 65 1.34 -10.73 -3.28
CA GLU A 65 0.53 -11.34 -4.34
C GLU A 65 -0.72 -10.50 -4.58
N LEU A 66 -0.80 -9.90 -5.76
CA LEU A 66 -1.93 -9.08 -6.19
C LEU A 66 -2.81 -9.87 -7.16
N VAL A 67 -4.12 -9.83 -6.93
CA VAL A 67 -5.14 -10.29 -7.88
C VAL A 67 -5.96 -9.08 -8.32
N VAL A 68 -5.83 -8.71 -9.60
CA VAL A 68 -6.38 -7.51 -10.19
C VAL A 68 -7.65 -7.82 -10.97
N ASP A 69 -8.70 -7.05 -10.69
CA ASP A 69 -9.95 -7.10 -11.41
C ASP A 69 -9.73 -6.82 -12.91
N PRO A 70 -10.41 -7.56 -13.80
CA PRO A 70 -10.17 -7.46 -15.23
C PRO A 70 -10.64 -6.13 -15.84
N ALA A 71 -11.52 -5.42 -15.14
CA ALA A 71 -12.09 -4.16 -15.58
C ALA A 71 -11.73 -3.03 -14.60
N PRO A 72 -11.53 -1.81 -15.10
CA PRO A 72 -11.40 -0.65 -14.24
C PRO A 72 -12.69 -0.42 -13.45
N ASP A 73 -12.56 0.13 -12.25
CA ASP A 73 -13.69 0.46 -11.39
C ASP A 73 -14.28 1.84 -11.69
N ARG A 74 -15.26 2.25 -10.87
CA ARG A 74 -15.95 3.54 -10.98
C ARG A 74 -15.03 4.78 -10.82
N TYR A 75 -13.80 4.59 -10.36
CA TYR A 75 -12.79 5.64 -10.18
C TYR A 75 -11.75 5.65 -11.31
N ASP A 76 -12.01 4.92 -12.39
CA ASP A 76 -11.16 4.82 -13.58
C ASP A 76 -9.75 4.26 -13.26
N GLY A 77 -9.63 3.45 -12.21
CA GLY A 77 -8.42 2.66 -11.88
C GLY A 77 -8.75 1.18 -11.79
N TYR A 78 -7.75 0.34 -11.53
CA TYR A 78 -7.96 -1.08 -11.27
C TYR A 78 -8.07 -1.35 -9.78
N ARG A 79 -9.00 -2.21 -9.41
CA ARG A 79 -9.06 -2.80 -8.07
C ARG A 79 -8.21 -4.05 -8.03
N ALA A 80 -7.46 -4.21 -6.97
CA ALA A 80 -6.75 -5.44 -6.66
C ALA A 80 -6.98 -5.83 -5.20
N GLU A 81 -6.98 -7.14 -4.97
CA GLU A 81 -6.86 -7.75 -3.66
C GLU A 81 -5.39 -8.15 -3.43
N ILE A 82 -4.91 -7.99 -2.20
CA ILE A 82 -3.61 -8.52 -1.78
C ILE A 82 -3.88 -9.80 -1.00
N VAL A 83 -3.61 -10.93 -1.64
CA VAL A 83 -3.98 -12.27 -1.14
C VAL A 83 -2.83 -12.96 -0.39
N GLY A 84 -1.64 -12.36 -0.41
CA GLY A 84 -0.47 -12.90 0.26
C GLY A 84 0.73 -11.95 0.23
N GLY A 85 1.79 -12.37 0.91
CA GLY A 85 3.05 -11.64 1.04
C GLY A 85 3.56 -11.65 2.47
N ARG A 86 4.70 -11.00 2.70
CA ARG A 86 5.32 -10.88 4.01
C ARG A 86 5.83 -9.46 4.21
N ALA A 87 5.75 -8.98 5.45
CA ALA A 87 6.41 -7.77 5.88
C ALA A 87 7.53 -8.15 6.87
N THR A 88 8.75 -7.66 6.61
CA THR A 88 9.90 -7.82 7.53
C THR A 88 10.60 -6.50 7.79
N GLY A 89 11.34 -6.43 8.90
CA GLY A 89 11.99 -5.21 9.35
C GLY A 89 11.04 -4.23 10.06
N LEU A 90 9.89 -4.70 10.53
CA LEU A 90 8.99 -3.99 11.45
C LEU A 90 9.46 -4.10 12.90
N GLY A 91 10.32 -5.08 13.22
CA GLY A 91 10.92 -5.27 14.54
C GLY A 91 10.48 -6.59 15.19
N ALA A 92 11.07 -6.90 16.35
CA ALA A 92 10.81 -8.16 17.05
C ALA A 92 9.31 -8.36 17.32
N GLY A 93 8.76 -9.48 16.84
CA GLY A 93 7.36 -9.84 16.98
C GLY A 93 6.37 -9.08 16.07
N LEU A 94 6.85 -8.23 15.16
CA LEU A 94 6.00 -7.46 14.24
C LEU A 94 6.16 -7.88 12.77
N ASP A 95 7.24 -8.60 12.46
CA ASP A 95 7.45 -9.24 11.17
C ASP A 95 6.48 -10.41 11.00
N GLY A 96 5.86 -10.53 9.83
CA GLY A 96 4.77 -11.48 9.67
C GLY A 96 4.19 -11.58 8.27
N PRO A 97 3.29 -12.56 8.04
CA PRO A 97 2.51 -12.64 6.82
C PRO A 97 1.55 -11.46 6.68
N ILE A 98 1.30 -11.07 5.43
CA ILE A 98 0.18 -10.21 5.07
C ILE A 98 -1.04 -11.12 4.92
N VAL A 99 -2.04 -10.90 5.76
CA VAL A 99 -3.22 -11.78 5.85
C VAL A 99 -4.44 -11.21 5.15
N ALA A 100 -4.42 -9.92 4.84
CA ALA A 100 -5.48 -9.22 4.13
C ALA A 100 -4.96 -7.90 3.57
N GLY A 101 -5.58 -7.40 2.50
CA GLY A 101 -5.25 -6.10 1.96
C GLY A 101 -5.86 -5.83 0.59
N PHE A 102 -5.66 -4.60 0.13
CA PHE A 102 -6.00 -4.22 -1.22
C PHE A 102 -4.94 -3.31 -1.82
N ALA A 103 -4.95 -3.25 -3.15
CA ALA A 103 -4.32 -2.19 -3.89
C ALA A 103 -5.32 -1.60 -4.90
N ASP A 104 -5.41 -0.28 -4.96
CA ASP A 104 -6.06 0.42 -6.05
C ASP A 104 -4.98 1.00 -6.96
N LEU A 105 -5.02 0.66 -8.24
CA LEU A 105 -3.96 0.97 -9.21
C LEU A 105 -4.46 2.03 -10.19
N LEU A 106 -3.71 3.11 -10.38
CA LEU A 106 -4.01 4.17 -11.35
C LEU A 106 -5.40 4.83 -11.18
N LEU A 107 -5.87 4.97 -9.93
CA LEU A 107 -7.05 5.77 -9.62
C LEU A 107 -6.85 7.20 -10.11
N ARG A 108 -7.89 7.77 -10.71
CA ARG A 108 -7.89 9.19 -11.06
C ARG A 108 -7.85 10.04 -9.77
N ALA A 109 -6.90 10.95 -9.69
CA ALA A 109 -6.70 11.85 -8.56
C ALA A 109 -6.61 13.31 -9.06
N ARG A 110 -6.69 14.27 -8.13
CA ARG A 110 -6.67 15.70 -8.46
C ARG A 110 -5.45 16.12 -9.31
N THR A 111 -4.30 15.48 -9.08
CA THR A 111 -3.02 15.84 -9.71
C THR A 111 -2.42 14.69 -10.54
N GLY A 112 -3.26 13.88 -11.18
CA GLY A 112 -2.82 12.78 -12.06
C GLY A 112 -3.43 11.44 -11.66
N ARG A 113 -2.57 10.42 -11.52
CA ARG A 113 -2.97 9.05 -11.18
C ARG A 113 -2.34 8.63 -9.87
N ARG A 114 -3.03 7.77 -9.12
CA ARG A 114 -2.57 7.31 -7.81
C ARG A 114 -2.65 5.79 -7.71
N PHE A 115 -1.71 5.22 -6.97
CA PHE A 115 -1.80 3.89 -6.42
C PHE A 115 -1.96 3.98 -4.91
N SER A 116 -2.90 3.23 -4.35
CA SER A 116 -3.15 3.17 -2.90
C SER A 116 -3.08 1.73 -2.45
N TYR A 117 -2.29 1.46 -1.41
CA TYR A 117 -2.11 0.14 -0.82
C TYR A 117 -2.52 0.22 0.64
N ARG A 118 -3.22 -0.80 1.12
CA ARG A 118 -3.44 -1.02 2.56
C ARG A 118 -3.38 -2.51 2.83
N MET A 119 -2.51 -2.90 3.77
CA MET A 119 -2.22 -4.29 4.09
C MET A 119 -2.30 -4.50 5.59
N LEU A 120 -2.82 -5.64 6.02
CA LEU A 120 -2.82 -6.12 7.39
C LEU A 120 -1.73 -7.17 7.57
N VAL A 121 -0.81 -6.92 8.50
CA VAL A 121 0.29 -7.81 8.88
C VAL A 121 -0.05 -8.48 10.22
N ASP A 122 0.09 -9.80 10.28
CA ASP A 122 -0.02 -10.60 11.51
C ASP A 122 1.38 -10.87 12.10
N GLY A 123 1.76 -10.18 13.16
CA GLY A 123 3.03 -10.41 13.88
C GLY A 123 3.07 -11.70 14.71
N GLY A 124 1.95 -12.44 14.78
CA GLY A 124 1.85 -13.71 15.51
C GLY A 124 1.33 -13.58 16.95
N ALA A 125 0.92 -14.71 17.51
CA ALA A 125 0.40 -14.81 18.87
C ALA A 125 1.47 -14.49 19.92
N GLY A 126 1.07 -13.81 21.01
CA GLY A 126 1.96 -13.43 22.12
C GLY A 126 2.52 -12.01 22.06
N ASN A 127 2.16 -11.23 21.02
CA ASN A 127 2.46 -9.81 20.96
C ASN A 127 1.22 -8.99 21.33
N GLU A 128 1.33 -8.13 22.36
CA GLU A 128 0.29 -7.16 22.74
C GLU A 128 -0.12 -6.24 21.57
N ALA A 129 0.73 -6.16 20.55
CA ALA A 129 0.50 -5.44 19.32
C ALA A 129 0.64 -6.37 18.10
N ARG A 130 -0.08 -7.50 18.09
CA ARG A 130 -0.13 -8.49 16.99
C ARG A 130 -0.32 -7.89 15.60
N TRP A 131 -1.21 -6.91 15.47
CA TRP A 131 -1.63 -6.38 14.18
C TRP A 131 -0.89 -5.11 13.78
N ARG A 132 -0.46 -5.03 12.52
CA ARG A 132 0.01 -3.79 11.90
C ARG A 132 -0.68 -3.53 10.58
N ILE A 133 -0.97 -2.26 10.32
CA ILE A 133 -1.46 -1.82 9.02
C ILE A 133 -0.32 -1.12 8.31
N VAL A 134 -0.01 -1.56 7.09
CA VAL A 134 0.93 -0.86 6.21
C VAL A 134 0.11 -0.15 5.14
N GLU A 135 0.17 1.18 5.12
CA GLU A 135 -0.43 2.01 4.08
C GLU A 135 0.64 2.58 3.16
N GLY A 136 0.40 2.51 1.86
CA GLY A 136 1.34 2.97 0.85
C GLY A 136 0.67 3.77 -0.25
N ILE A 137 1.34 4.81 -0.74
CA ILE A 137 0.89 5.62 -1.87
C ILE A 137 2.01 5.78 -2.89
N LYS A 138 1.64 5.59 -4.17
CA LYS A 138 2.44 6.01 -5.31
C LYS A 138 1.64 7.07 -6.06
N SER A 139 2.29 8.16 -6.46
CA SER A 139 1.64 9.23 -7.22
C SER A 139 2.34 9.38 -8.54
N VAL A 140 1.59 9.23 -9.62
CA VAL A 140 2.05 9.48 -10.99
C VAL A 140 1.54 10.85 -11.40
N ALA A 141 2.45 11.82 -11.35
CA ALA A 141 2.23 13.23 -11.59
C ALA A 141 3.12 13.69 -12.76
N GLY A 142 2.85 13.14 -13.94
CA GLY A 142 3.58 13.49 -15.16
C GLY A 142 3.29 12.53 -16.30
N GLY A 143 3.59 12.96 -17.53
CA GLY A 143 3.54 12.05 -18.68
C GLY A 143 4.56 10.91 -18.58
N ALA A 144 4.53 9.98 -19.53
CA ALA A 144 5.30 8.72 -19.52
C ALA A 144 6.77 8.80 -19.06
N ARG A 145 7.47 9.92 -19.29
CA ARG A 145 8.87 10.13 -18.85
C ARG A 145 9.06 10.16 -17.33
N ARG A 146 8.06 10.57 -16.55
CA ARG A 146 8.11 10.60 -15.08
C ARG A 146 7.42 9.41 -14.43
N ALA A 147 6.58 8.70 -15.19
CA ALA A 147 5.84 7.55 -14.71
C ALA A 147 6.75 6.45 -14.14
N TRP A 148 7.94 6.26 -14.70
CA TRP A 148 8.85 5.21 -14.24
C TRP A 148 9.31 5.39 -12.78
N PRO A 149 10.05 6.46 -12.39
CA PRO A 149 10.44 6.64 -10.99
C PRO A 149 9.25 6.79 -10.03
N GLU A 150 8.12 7.31 -10.53
CA GLU A 150 6.90 7.52 -9.76
C GLU A 150 6.13 6.22 -9.46
N THR A 151 6.13 5.25 -10.39
CA THR A 151 5.50 3.94 -10.19
C THR A 151 6.35 2.97 -9.36
N THR A 152 7.64 3.26 -9.19
CA THR A 152 8.55 2.46 -8.36
C THR A 152 8.74 3.00 -6.96
N THR A 153 8.16 4.15 -6.60
CA THR A 153 8.34 4.80 -5.29
C THR A 153 7.06 4.76 -4.48
N LEU A 154 7.09 4.09 -3.33
CA LEU A 154 5.97 3.98 -2.39
C LEU A 154 6.26 4.82 -1.14
N TYR A 155 5.53 5.91 -0.96
CA TYR A 155 5.49 6.60 0.33
C TYR A 155 4.66 5.75 1.28
N THR A 156 5.22 5.38 2.42
CA THR A 156 4.61 4.41 3.33
C THR A 156 4.47 4.95 4.74
N ARG A 157 3.46 4.45 5.45
CA ARG A 157 3.38 4.52 6.89
C ARG A 157 2.93 3.17 7.46
N VAL A 158 3.45 2.85 8.62
CA VAL A 158 3.05 1.68 9.41
C VAL A 158 2.28 2.19 10.61
N LEU A 159 1.15 1.54 10.86
CA LEU A 159 0.20 1.94 11.86
C LEU A 159 -0.04 0.81 12.84
N ARG A 160 -0.13 1.18 14.12
CA ARG A 160 -0.71 0.35 15.17
C ARG A 160 -2.17 0.75 15.37
N PRO A 161 -3.15 -0.12 15.14
CA PRO A 161 -4.55 0.22 15.42
C PRO A 161 -4.74 0.58 16.91
N VAL A 162 -5.47 1.66 17.23
CA VAL A 162 -5.79 2.03 18.61
C VAL A 162 -6.75 0.98 19.13
N SER A 163 -6.25 0.10 20.00
CA SER A 163 -7.04 -0.82 20.81
C SER A 163 -8.26 -1.40 20.11
N LEU A 164 -8.00 -2.50 19.40
CA LEU A 164 -8.94 -3.61 19.35
C LEU A 164 -8.66 -4.54 20.56
N ALA A 165 -8.42 -3.95 21.74
CA ALA A 165 -8.02 -4.69 22.93
C ALA A 165 -9.10 -5.72 23.29
N GLY A 166 -8.72 -7.00 23.27
CA GLY A 166 -9.51 -8.08 23.82
C GLY A 166 -10.18 -9.03 22.82
N THR A 167 -9.97 -8.91 21.51
CA THR A 167 -10.53 -9.88 20.55
C THR A 167 -9.46 -10.51 19.66
N ASP A 168 -9.13 -11.76 19.94
CA ASP A 168 -8.50 -12.68 18.98
C ASP A 168 -9.34 -12.87 17.69
N GLU A 169 -10.59 -12.38 17.68
CA GLU A 169 -11.59 -12.49 16.61
C GLU A 169 -11.38 -11.52 15.42
N LEU A 170 -10.33 -10.69 15.44
CA LEU A 170 -10.03 -9.76 14.35
C LEU A 170 -9.69 -10.42 13.00
N GLY A 171 -9.36 -11.70 12.99
CA GLY A 171 -8.74 -12.35 11.82
C GLY A 171 -9.53 -12.18 10.53
N SER A 172 -10.82 -12.52 10.52
CA SER A 172 -11.62 -12.53 9.28
C SER A 172 -12.40 -11.25 9.03
N ASP A 173 -13.05 -10.68 10.05
CA ASP A 173 -13.96 -9.54 9.85
C ASP A 173 -13.23 -8.21 9.66
N PHE A 174 -12.10 -8.02 10.37
CA PHE A 174 -11.28 -6.83 10.17
C PHE A 174 -10.48 -6.91 8.88
N GLY A 175 -9.93 -8.08 8.55
CA GLY A 175 -9.27 -8.31 7.25
C GLY A 175 -10.23 -8.07 6.07
N ARG A 176 -11.47 -8.55 6.18
CA ARG A 176 -12.54 -8.28 5.21
C ARG A 176 -12.89 -6.79 5.16
N THR A 177 -13.11 -6.14 6.31
CA THR A 177 -13.39 -4.70 6.40
C THR A 177 -12.30 -3.85 5.74
N LEU A 178 -11.05 -4.23 5.97
CA LEU A 178 -9.88 -3.58 5.40
C LEU A 178 -9.79 -3.79 3.89
N SER A 179 -10.09 -4.99 3.39
CA SER A 179 -10.00 -5.36 1.96
C SER A 179 -11.18 -4.84 1.12
N GLU A 180 -12.40 -4.95 1.66
CA GLU A 180 -13.63 -4.44 1.04
C GLU A 180 -13.73 -2.92 1.14
N GLY A 181 -13.03 -2.32 2.12
CA GLY A 181 -13.12 -0.90 2.42
C GLY A 181 -14.54 -0.50 2.81
N VAL A 182 -15.19 -1.31 3.66
CA VAL A 182 -16.56 -1.07 4.15
C VAL A 182 -16.71 0.39 4.56
N ALA A 183 -17.85 0.99 4.22
CA ALA A 183 -18.16 2.38 4.50
C ALA A 183 -18.04 2.67 6.00
N GLY A 184 -16.94 3.31 6.38
CA GLY A 184 -16.63 3.62 7.76
C GLY A 184 -15.17 4.05 7.88
N GLU A 185 -14.92 5.04 8.71
CA GLU A 185 -13.58 5.43 9.13
C GLU A 185 -13.08 4.37 10.12
N ILE A 186 -11.92 3.74 9.88
CA ILE A 186 -11.32 2.85 10.90
C ILE A 186 -10.89 3.78 12.05
N PRO A 187 -11.52 3.69 13.24
CA PRO A 187 -11.27 4.63 14.32
C PRO A 187 -9.83 4.48 14.79
N ALA A 188 -9.12 5.61 14.76
CA ALA A 188 -7.78 5.89 15.25
C ALA A 188 -6.77 4.72 15.09
N ALA A 189 -5.76 4.89 14.25
CA ALA A 189 -4.51 4.15 14.34
C ALA A 189 -3.39 5.11 14.74
N PHE A 190 -2.38 4.62 15.43
CA PHE A 190 -1.18 5.38 15.74
C PHE A 190 -0.11 5.10 14.71
N VAL A 191 0.47 6.16 14.14
CA VAL A 191 1.63 6.02 13.25
C VAL A 191 2.84 5.62 14.07
N GLU A 192 3.46 4.49 13.71
CA GLU A 192 4.69 4.00 14.35
C GLU A 192 5.92 4.23 13.46
N PHE A 193 5.75 4.04 12.15
CA PHE A 193 6.84 4.22 11.18
C PHE A 193 6.34 4.97 9.96
N VAL A 194 7.25 5.73 9.36
CA VAL A 194 7.03 6.42 8.08
C VAL A 194 8.28 6.30 7.24
N GLY A 195 8.12 6.25 5.92
CA GLY A 195 9.27 6.13 5.05
C GLY A 195 8.94 6.03 3.58
N VAL A 196 9.92 5.60 2.81
CA VAL A 196 9.81 5.48 1.36
C VAL A 196 10.41 4.14 0.93
N LEU A 197 9.57 3.27 0.38
CA LEU A 197 9.98 2.01 -0.22
C LEU A 197 10.17 2.18 -1.72
N ARG A 198 11.04 1.37 -2.31
CA ARG A 198 11.28 1.34 -3.75
C ARG A 198 11.23 -0.08 -4.30
N ILE A 199 10.70 -0.21 -5.51
CA ILE A 199 10.89 -1.41 -6.33
C ILE A 199 12.25 -1.29 -7.01
N ARG A 200 13.11 -2.30 -6.85
CA ARG A 200 14.40 -2.33 -7.56
C ARG A 200 14.17 -2.79 -9.00
N PRO A 201 15.05 -2.44 -9.96
CA PRO A 201 14.90 -2.89 -11.35
C PRO A 201 14.75 -4.41 -11.51
N ALA A 202 15.48 -5.20 -10.70
CA ALA A 202 15.37 -6.66 -10.71
C ALA A 202 14.01 -7.15 -10.20
N ASP A 203 13.46 -6.53 -9.15
CA ASP A 203 12.14 -6.87 -8.59
C ASP A 203 11.02 -6.51 -9.58
N LEU A 204 11.17 -5.41 -10.32
CA LEU A 204 10.21 -5.01 -11.35
C LEU A 204 10.23 -5.96 -12.55
N PHE A 205 11.40 -6.45 -12.94
CA PHE A 205 11.51 -7.50 -13.95
C PHE A 205 10.85 -8.79 -13.46
N ALA A 206 11.13 -9.20 -12.21
CA ALA A 206 10.51 -10.38 -11.60
C ALA A 206 8.97 -10.26 -11.53
N GLN A 207 8.45 -9.08 -11.21
CA GLN A 207 7.03 -8.76 -11.25
C GLN A 207 6.44 -8.96 -12.65
N GLY A 208 7.12 -8.45 -13.69
CA GLY A 208 6.70 -8.67 -15.09
C GLY A 208 6.67 -10.16 -15.46
N CYS A 209 7.68 -10.92 -15.01
CA CYS A 209 7.76 -12.37 -15.25
C CYS A 209 6.74 -13.18 -14.45
N SER A 210 6.23 -12.67 -13.32
CA SER A 210 5.24 -13.38 -12.51
C SER A 210 3.79 -13.13 -12.95
N MET A 211 3.56 -12.23 -13.91
CA MET A 211 2.22 -11.90 -14.40
C MET A 211 1.50 -13.11 -15.02
N ARG A 212 0.25 -13.34 -14.62
CA ARG A 212 -0.62 -14.41 -15.14
C ARG A 212 -2.03 -13.90 -15.41
N GLY A 213 -2.79 -14.64 -16.23
CA GLY A 213 -4.21 -14.34 -16.51
C GLY A 213 -4.41 -13.29 -17.61
N GLY A 214 -5.21 -12.26 -17.33
CA GLY A 214 -5.59 -11.18 -18.26
C GLY A 214 -4.49 -10.16 -18.61
N VAL A 215 -3.24 -10.60 -18.74
CA VAL A 215 -2.04 -9.75 -18.77
C VAL A 215 -2.06 -8.71 -19.89
N LEU A 216 -2.34 -9.11 -21.13
CA LEU A 216 -2.30 -8.20 -22.28
C LEU A 216 -3.36 -7.08 -22.18
N PRO A 217 -4.66 -7.38 -21.92
CA PRO A 217 -5.65 -6.33 -21.65
C PRO A 217 -5.26 -5.41 -20.50
N PHE A 218 -4.73 -5.97 -19.41
CA PHE A 218 -4.31 -5.20 -18.25
C PHE A 218 -3.17 -4.23 -18.62
N LEU A 219 -2.09 -4.71 -19.25
CA LEU A 219 -0.95 -3.87 -19.64
C LEU A 219 -1.35 -2.79 -20.64
N ALA A 220 -2.20 -3.11 -21.61
CA ALA A 220 -2.71 -2.13 -22.57
C ALA A 220 -3.50 -1.02 -21.87
N GLY A 221 -4.43 -1.37 -20.98
CA GLY A 221 -5.22 -0.38 -20.25
C GLY A 221 -4.41 0.36 -19.18
N PHE A 222 -3.40 -0.28 -18.59
CA PHE A 222 -2.45 0.34 -17.67
C PHE A 222 -1.62 1.42 -18.39
N GLY A 223 -1.05 1.06 -19.55
CA GLY A 223 -0.31 2.00 -20.41
C GLY A 223 -1.17 3.18 -20.86
N ALA A 224 -2.40 2.92 -21.32
CA ALA A 224 -3.34 3.98 -21.70
C ALA A 224 -3.62 4.96 -20.56
N ARG A 225 -3.81 4.47 -19.32
CA ARG A 225 -4.06 5.30 -18.13
C ARG A 225 -2.85 6.07 -17.64
N ILE A 226 -1.64 5.55 -17.82
CA ILE A 226 -0.40 6.27 -17.52
C ILE A 226 -0.20 7.44 -18.49
N VAL A 227 -0.53 7.24 -19.76
CA VAL A 227 -0.38 8.28 -20.79
C VAL A 227 -1.50 9.31 -20.71
N ASP A 228 -2.69 8.90 -20.27
CA ASP A 228 -3.83 9.79 -20.03
C ASP A 228 -3.50 10.82 -18.94
N ARG A 229 -3.32 12.07 -19.37
CA ARG A 229 -2.98 13.20 -18.50
C ARG A 229 -4.13 13.65 -17.62
N GLY A 230 -5.36 13.15 -17.85
CA GLY A 230 -6.56 13.34 -17.06
C GLY A 230 -6.52 14.39 -15.95
N ILE A 231 -6.31 15.67 -16.29
CA ILE A 231 -6.39 16.77 -15.34
C ILE A 231 -7.88 16.96 -15.05
N VAL A 232 -8.30 16.71 -13.81
CA VAL A 232 -9.61 17.16 -13.34
C VAL A 232 -9.52 18.68 -13.26
N ARG A 233 -10.19 19.38 -14.19
CA ARG A 233 -10.40 20.83 -14.09
C ARG A 233 -11.46 21.12 -13.03
#